data_AF-A0A9D5FKD0-F1
#
_entry.id   AF-A0A9D5FKD0-F1
#
_cell.length_a   1.000
_cell.length_b   1.000
_cell.length_c   1.000
_cell.angle_alpha   90.00
_cell.angle_beta   90.00
_cell.angle_gamma   90.00
#
_symmetry.space_group_name_H-M   'P 1'
#
loop_
_entity.id
_entity.type
_entity.pdbx_description
1 polymer ?
#
loop_
_entity_poly.entity_id
_entity_poly.type
_entity_poly.pdbx_seq_one_letter_code
_entity_poly.pdbx_strand_id
1 'polypeptide(L)'
;MNEIEKLLIVQEHDIKIREMERELKDLPARKKQDQSKLQQYDKAVTESKEQLKTVQLSMKNLDTEVLTKRERITKLRQQQMELKTNKEFKAMEEEVKGVEAEIAGIEDKQLAAMEDLERVKASLQEKEAVLKEQGELVQKDIKVWDDRAAGIEARLKDIRVLRQASAK
;
A
#
# COMPACT_ATOMS: atom_id res chain seq x y z
N MET A 1 -36.78 28.03 46.05
CA MET A 1 -35.81 26.94 45.81
C MET A 1 -34.93 26.86 47.04
N ASN A 2 -34.90 25.71 47.72
CA ASN A 2 -34.03 25.52 48.88
C ASN A 2 -32.58 25.27 48.43
N GLU A 3 -31.63 25.35 49.37
CA GLU A 3 -30.20 25.24 49.07
C GLU A 3 -29.80 23.84 48.53
N ILE A 4 -30.52 22.80 48.96
CA ILE A 4 -30.34 21.41 48.48
C ILE A 4 -30.76 21.28 47.02
N GLU A 5 -31.87 21.90 46.60
CA GLU A 5 -32.35 21.91 45.22
C GLU A 5 -31.34 22.61 44.28
N LYS A 6 -30.72 23.71 44.72
CA LYS A 6 -29.65 24.38 43.96
C LYS A 6 -28.43 23.48 43.78
N LEU A 7 -28.00 22.79 44.84
CA LEU A 7 -26.86 21.87 44.80
C LEU A 7 -27.10 20.68 43.87
N LEU A 8 -28.32 20.13 43.85
CA LEU A 8 -28.69 19.05 42.93
C LEU A 8 -28.58 19.48 41.46
N ILE A 9 -29.07 20.68 41.11
CA ILE A 9 -28.97 21.21 39.74
C ILE A 9 -27.51 21.39 39.30
N VAL A 10 -26.65 21.91 40.19
CA VAL A 10 -25.21 22.05 39.90
C VAL A 10 -24.56 20.66 39.70
N GLN A 11 -24.91 19.69 40.53
CA GLN A 11 -24.40 18.32 40.43
C GLN A 11 -24.81 17.67 39.09
N GLU A 12 -26.04 17.84 38.64
CA GLU A 12 -26.51 17.34 37.34
C GLU A 12 -25.71 17.93 36.17
N HIS A 13 -25.44 19.25 36.21
CA HIS A 13 -24.59 19.89 35.20
C HIS A 13 -23.14 19.37 35.25
N ASP A 14 -22.57 19.18 36.43
CA ASP A 14 -21.20 18.67 36.60
C ASP A 14 -21.06 17.20 36.16
N ILE A 15 -22.12 16.39 36.25
CA ILE A 15 -22.16 15.04 35.67
C ILE A 15 -22.17 15.12 34.13
N LYS A 16 -23.08 15.91 33.55
CA LYS A 16 -23.19 16.08 32.09
C LYS A 16 -21.89 16.63 31.47
N ILE A 17 -21.24 17.59 32.12
CA ILE A 17 -19.94 18.11 31.68
C ILE A 17 -18.90 16.99 31.65
N ARG A 18 -18.78 16.20 32.73
CA ARG A 18 -17.80 15.10 32.80
C ARG A 18 -18.03 14.03 31.73
N GLU A 19 -19.29 13.70 31.45
CA GLU A 19 -19.65 12.75 30.39
C GLU A 19 -19.23 13.27 29.01
N MET A 20 -19.53 14.53 28.71
CA MET A 20 -19.17 15.17 27.44
C MET A 20 -17.66 15.36 27.27
N GLU A 21 -16.94 15.72 28.34
CA GLU A 21 -15.47 15.83 28.33
C GLU A 21 -14.81 14.47 28.09
N ARG A 22 -15.35 13.40 28.70
CA ARG A 22 -14.87 12.03 28.46
C ARG A 22 -15.09 11.64 27.01
N GLU A 23 -16.27 11.90 26.47
CA GLU A 23 -16.57 11.60 25.07
C GLU A 23 -15.63 12.33 24.11
N LEU A 24 -15.40 13.64 24.31
CA LEU A 24 -14.44 14.42 23.52
C LEU A 24 -13.01 13.86 23.59
N LYS A 25 -12.60 13.38 24.76
CA LYS A 25 -11.28 12.79 24.97
C LYS A 25 -11.10 11.47 24.20
N ASP A 26 -12.18 10.71 23.99
CA ASP A 26 -12.14 9.41 23.32
C ASP A 26 -12.19 9.52 21.79
N LEU A 27 -12.77 10.60 21.24
CA LEU A 27 -12.92 10.79 19.79
C LEU A 27 -11.59 10.79 19.00
N PRO A 28 -10.49 11.44 19.44
CA PRO A 28 -9.20 11.36 18.75
C PRO A 28 -8.67 9.93 18.60
N ALA A 29 -8.88 9.07 19.61
CA ALA A 29 -8.45 7.69 19.55
C ALA A 29 -9.22 6.89 18.48
N ARG A 30 -10.53 7.16 18.34
CA ARG A 30 -11.37 6.56 17.28
C ARG A 30 -10.90 6.97 15.89
N LYS A 31 -10.69 8.27 15.67
CA LYS A 31 -10.13 8.79 14.40
C LYS A 31 -8.80 8.13 14.06
N LYS A 32 -7.90 8.01 15.05
CA LYS A 32 -6.60 7.36 14.86
C LYS A 32 -6.73 5.88 14.51
N GLN A 33 -7.70 5.16 15.09
CA GLN A 33 -7.96 3.77 14.75
C GLN A 33 -8.41 3.62 13.29
N ASP A 34 -9.29 4.49 12.81
CA ASP A 34 -9.77 4.47 11.42
C ASP A 34 -8.64 4.83 10.44
N GLN A 35 -7.82 5.84 10.77
CA GLN A 35 -6.61 6.17 10.00
C GLN A 35 -5.59 5.02 9.99
N SER A 36 -5.42 4.31 11.09
CA SER A 36 -4.48 3.18 11.17
C SER A 36 -4.90 2.00 10.29
N LYS A 37 -6.20 1.75 10.15
CA LYS A 37 -6.70 0.77 9.16
C LYS A 37 -6.37 1.20 7.74
N LEU A 38 -6.52 2.49 7.43
CA LEU A 38 -6.17 3.03 6.11
C LEU A 38 -4.68 2.86 5.79
N GLN A 39 -3.81 3.04 6.77
CA GLN A 39 -2.36 2.81 6.62
C GLN A 39 -2.02 1.37 6.24
N GLN A 40 -2.82 0.38 6.63
CA GLN A 40 -2.59 -1.02 6.24
C GLN A 40 -2.85 -1.23 4.75
N TYR A 41 -3.89 -0.60 4.21
CA TYR A 41 -4.17 -0.63 2.76
C TYR A 41 -3.09 0.10 1.97
N ASP A 42 -2.62 1.25 2.45
CA ASP A 42 -1.54 2.01 1.82
C ASP A 42 -0.22 1.21 1.78
N LYS A 43 0.10 0.53 2.88
CA LYS A 43 1.23 -0.40 2.94
C LYS A 43 1.09 -1.55 1.93
N ALA A 44 -0.10 -2.15 1.83
CA ALA A 44 -0.34 -3.24 0.89
C ALA A 44 -0.19 -2.80 -0.58
N VAL A 45 -0.60 -1.57 -0.93
CA VAL A 45 -0.36 -0.96 -2.24
C VAL A 45 1.13 -0.73 -2.48
N THR A 46 1.84 -0.19 -1.49
CA THR A 46 3.28 0.07 -1.56
C THR A 46 4.07 -1.22 -1.81
N GLU A 47 3.78 -2.28 -1.05
CA GLU A 47 4.39 -3.60 -1.24
C GLU A 47 4.13 -4.16 -2.66
N SER A 48 2.91 -3.99 -3.19
CA SER A 48 2.61 -4.41 -4.57
C SER A 48 3.34 -3.58 -5.63
N LYS A 49 3.58 -2.29 -5.39
CA LYS A 49 4.41 -1.44 -6.28
C LYS A 49 5.87 -1.89 -6.28
N GLU A 50 6.40 -2.28 -5.12
CA GLU A 50 7.76 -2.83 -5.00
C GLU A 50 7.89 -4.19 -5.71
N GLN A 51 6.89 -5.06 -5.57
CA GLN A 51 6.83 -6.32 -6.31
C GLN A 51 6.80 -6.08 -7.82
N LEU A 52 5.98 -5.14 -8.30
CA LEU A 52 5.89 -4.78 -9.71
C LEU A 52 7.25 -4.34 -10.26
N LYS A 53 7.94 -3.46 -9.53
CA LYS A 53 9.28 -2.98 -9.88
C LYS A 53 10.29 -4.14 -9.93
N THR A 54 10.21 -5.07 -8.98
CA THR A 54 11.10 -6.24 -8.90
C THR A 54 10.94 -7.15 -10.11
N VAL A 55 9.70 -7.46 -10.51
CA VAL A 55 9.42 -8.26 -11.71
C VAL A 55 9.93 -7.55 -12.97
N GLN A 56 9.68 -6.25 -13.11
CA GLN A 56 10.17 -5.46 -14.25
C GLN A 56 11.71 -5.44 -14.34
N LEU A 57 12.40 -5.34 -13.21
CA LEU A 57 13.86 -5.42 -13.17
C LEU A 57 14.35 -6.82 -13.56
N SER A 58 13.70 -7.87 -13.07
CA SER A 58 14.04 -9.24 -13.44
C SER A 58 13.89 -9.47 -14.94
N MET A 59 12.81 -8.97 -15.56
CA MET A 59 12.62 -9.06 -17.02
C MET A 59 13.74 -8.37 -17.79
N LYS A 60 14.11 -7.14 -17.42
CA LYS A 60 15.22 -6.41 -18.05
C LYS A 60 16.56 -7.13 -17.93
N ASN A 61 16.80 -7.80 -16.80
CA ASN A 61 18.01 -8.59 -16.61
C ASN A 61 18.03 -9.81 -17.54
N LEU A 62 16.91 -10.51 -17.67
CA LEU A 62 16.77 -11.64 -18.61
C LEU A 62 16.97 -11.17 -20.06
N ASP A 63 16.38 -10.03 -20.45
CA ASP A 63 16.58 -9.43 -21.79
C ASP A 63 18.07 -9.16 -22.07
N THR A 64 18.77 -8.59 -21.08
CA THR A 64 20.20 -8.29 -21.19
C THR A 64 21.03 -9.57 -21.30
N GLU A 65 20.65 -10.62 -20.57
CA GLU A 65 21.31 -11.93 -20.65
C GLU A 65 21.13 -12.57 -22.03
N VAL A 66 19.92 -12.53 -22.60
CA VAL A 66 19.64 -13.01 -23.97
C VAL A 66 20.50 -12.25 -24.99
N LEU A 67 20.55 -10.92 -24.90
CA LEU A 67 21.37 -10.09 -25.80
C LEU A 67 22.85 -10.49 -25.73
N THR A 68 23.39 -10.65 -24.52
CA THR A 68 24.78 -11.05 -24.30
C THR A 68 25.09 -12.43 -24.91
N LYS A 69 24.16 -13.39 -24.78
CA LYS A 69 24.31 -14.73 -25.38
C LYS A 69 24.20 -14.70 -26.90
N ARG A 70 23.30 -13.89 -27.46
CA ARG A 70 23.18 -13.69 -28.92
C ARG A 70 24.46 -13.06 -29.51
N GLU A 71 25.07 -12.12 -28.81
CA GLU A 71 26.39 -11.58 -29.18
C GLU A 71 27.49 -12.65 -29.14
N ARG A 72 27.47 -13.54 -28.12
CA ARG A 72 28.39 -14.68 -28.06
C ARG A 72 28.21 -15.62 -29.27
N ILE A 73 26.98 -15.96 -29.64
CA ILE A 73 26.71 -16.76 -30.85
C ILE A 73 27.28 -16.08 -32.09
N THR A 74 27.09 -14.76 -32.20
CA THR A 74 27.60 -13.99 -33.36
C THR A 74 29.12 -14.09 -33.45
N LYS A 75 29.84 -13.94 -32.33
CA LYS A 75 31.29 -14.10 -32.26
C LYS A 75 31.75 -15.52 -32.58
N LEU A 76 31.08 -16.54 -32.04
CA LEU A 76 31.39 -17.95 -32.32
C LEU A 76 31.21 -18.26 -33.81
N ARG A 77 30.12 -17.80 -34.42
CA ARG A 77 29.88 -17.97 -35.87
C ARG A 77 30.91 -17.24 -36.73
N GLN A 78 31.39 -16.07 -36.30
CA GLN A 78 32.47 -15.37 -37.00
C GLN A 78 33.79 -16.16 -36.93
N GLN A 79 34.16 -16.66 -35.74
CA GLN A 79 35.34 -17.50 -35.56
C GLN A 79 35.25 -18.81 -36.35
N GLN A 80 34.05 -19.37 -36.47
CA GLN A 80 33.79 -20.60 -37.23
C GLN A 80 34.17 -20.47 -38.70
N MET A 81 34.04 -19.26 -39.29
CA MET A 81 34.42 -18.99 -40.69
C MET A 81 35.93 -18.96 -40.91
N GLU A 82 36.73 -18.81 -39.85
CA GLU A 82 38.19 -18.76 -39.92
C GLU A 82 38.84 -20.15 -39.76
N LEU A 83 38.06 -21.15 -39.35
CA LEU A 83 38.53 -22.52 -39.10
C LEU A 83 38.85 -23.27 -40.39
N LYS A 84 39.91 -24.08 -40.34
CA LYS A 84 40.42 -24.83 -41.50
C LYS A 84 40.14 -26.32 -41.42
N THR A 85 39.75 -26.84 -40.25
CA THR A 85 39.48 -28.27 -40.07
C THR A 85 38.00 -28.54 -39.77
N ASN A 86 37.49 -29.64 -40.32
CA ASN A 86 36.11 -30.09 -40.11
C ASN A 86 35.85 -30.46 -38.62
N LYS A 87 36.88 -30.89 -37.90
CA LYS A 87 36.76 -31.23 -36.47
C LYS A 87 36.50 -29.98 -35.62
N GLU A 88 37.25 -28.91 -35.85
CA GLU A 88 37.05 -27.63 -35.15
C GLU A 88 35.69 -27.02 -35.51
N PHE A 89 35.28 -27.13 -36.77
CA PHE A 89 33.99 -26.62 -37.24
C PHE A 89 32.81 -27.26 -36.48
N LYS A 90 32.83 -28.59 -36.34
CA LYS A 90 31.81 -29.34 -35.60
C LYS A 90 31.79 -28.99 -34.11
N ALA A 91 32.96 -28.82 -33.49
CA ALA A 91 33.06 -28.44 -32.08
C ALA A 91 32.44 -27.05 -31.83
N MET A 92 32.70 -26.06 -32.70
CA MET A 92 32.04 -24.75 -32.60
C MET A 92 30.53 -24.82 -32.84
N GLU A 93 30.06 -25.70 -33.74
CA GLU A 93 28.63 -25.90 -33.97
C GLU A 93 27.93 -26.46 -32.72
N GLU A 94 28.56 -27.40 -32.02
CA GLU A 94 28.08 -27.91 -30.73
C GLU A 94 28.05 -26.82 -29.66
N GLU A 95 29.07 -25.96 -29.59
CA GLU A 95 29.10 -24.82 -28.66
C GLU A 95 27.96 -23.83 -28.96
N VAL A 96 27.75 -23.48 -30.24
CA VAL A 96 26.65 -22.60 -30.66
C VAL A 96 25.30 -23.20 -30.24
N LYS A 97 25.06 -24.49 -30.49
CA LYS A 97 23.84 -25.19 -30.05
C LYS A 97 23.65 -25.14 -28.53
N GLY A 98 24.74 -25.27 -27.77
CA GLY A 98 24.71 -25.10 -26.32
C GLY A 98 24.23 -23.71 -25.90
N VAL A 99 24.78 -22.65 -26.50
CA VAL A 99 24.37 -21.27 -26.20
C VAL A 99 22.93 -20.99 -26.68
N GLU A 100 22.50 -21.56 -27.80
CA GLU A 100 21.11 -21.48 -28.28
C GLU A 100 20.13 -22.14 -27.30
N ALA A 101 20.50 -23.29 -26.73
CA ALA A 101 19.70 -23.95 -25.69
C ALA A 101 19.63 -23.13 -24.39
N GLU A 102 20.72 -22.46 -24.00
CA GLU A 102 20.71 -21.54 -22.86
C GLU A 102 19.77 -20.34 -23.10
N ILE A 103 19.74 -19.79 -24.31
CA ILE A 103 18.81 -18.71 -24.68
C ILE A 103 17.36 -19.19 -24.56
N ALA A 104 17.04 -20.36 -25.11
CA ALA A 104 15.70 -20.93 -25.02
C ALA A 104 15.23 -21.06 -23.55
N GLY A 105 16.11 -21.54 -22.67
CA GLY A 105 15.80 -21.63 -21.23
C GLY A 105 15.65 -20.27 -20.52
N ILE A 106 16.20 -19.19 -21.07
CA ILE A 106 15.94 -17.82 -20.58
C ILE A 106 14.63 -17.27 -21.13
N GLU A 107 14.33 -17.55 -22.40
CA GLU A 107 13.06 -17.16 -23.02
C GLU A 107 11.87 -17.80 -22.30
N ASP A 108 11.99 -19.05 -21.85
CA ASP A 108 11.00 -19.69 -20.96
C ASP A 108 10.81 -18.93 -19.63
N LYS A 109 11.91 -18.46 -19.03
CA LYS A 109 11.85 -17.65 -17.80
C LYS A 109 11.24 -16.27 -18.06
N GLN A 110 11.48 -15.68 -19.23
CA GLN A 110 10.87 -14.40 -19.62
C GLN A 110 9.35 -14.55 -19.75
N LEU A 111 8.86 -15.63 -20.35
CA LEU A 111 7.42 -15.92 -20.42
C LEU A 111 6.80 -16.04 -19.03
N ALA A 112 7.42 -16.81 -18.12
CA ALA A 112 6.95 -16.90 -16.74
C ALA A 112 6.95 -15.52 -16.02
N ALA A 113 7.99 -14.71 -16.25
CA ALA A 113 8.06 -13.36 -15.68
C ALA A 113 6.99 -12.41 -16.25
N MET A 114 6.55 -12.61 -17.51
CA MET A 114 5.45 -11.86 -18.10
C MET A 114 4.10 -12.21 -17.45
N GLU A 115 3.84 -13.49 -17.20
CA GLU A 115 2.64 -13.94 -16.47
C GLU A 115 2.63 -13.38 -15.04
N ASP A 116 3.78 -13.41 -14.35
CA ASP A 116 3.96 -12.80 -13.05
C ASP A 116 3.69 -11.29 -13.07
N LEU A 117 4.15 -10.59 -14.11
CA LEU A 117 3.93 -9.16 -14.28
C LEU A 117 2.43 -8.84 -14.40
N GLU A 118 1.70 -9.61 -15.19
CA GLU A 118 0.25 -9.44 -15.36
C GLU A 118 -0.50 -9.68 -14.04
N ARG A 119 -0.15 -10.75 -13.33
CA ARG A 119 -0.72 -11.06 -12.00
C ARG A 119 -0.47 -9.93 -11.00
N VAL A 120 0.76 -9.44 -10.92
CA VAL A 120 1.12 -8.36 -9.97
C VAL A 120 0.43 -7.04 -10.35
N LYS A 121 0.29 -6.73 -11.64
CA LYS A 121 -0.47 -5.56 -12.11
C LYS A 121 -1.94 -5.65 -11.71
N ALA A 122 -2.58 -6.80 -11.93
CA ALA A 122 -3.97 -7.01 -11.55
C ALA A 122 -4.17 -6.86 -10.03
N SER A 123 -3.29 -7.48 -9.22
CA SER A 123 -3.33 -7.35 -7.76
C SER A 123 -3.10 -5.91 -7.29
N LEU A 124 -2.19 -5.16 -7.94
CA LEU A 124 -1.98 -3.76 -7.62
C LEU A 124 -3.24 -2.92 -7.90
N GLN A 125 -3.88 -3.13 -9.05
CA GLN A 125 -5.12 -2.41 -9.41
C GLN A 125 -6.24 -2.69 -8.41
N GLU A 126 -6.42 -3.95 -7.99
CA GLU A 126 -7.39 -4.33 -6.97
C GLU A 126 -7.12 -3.63 -5.64
N LYS A 127 -5.86 -3.66 -5.16
CA LYS A 127 -5.48 -3.01 -3.91
C LYS A 127 -5.62 -1.49 -3.96
N GLU A 128 -5.32 -0.86 -5.10
CA GLU A 128 -5.53 0.58 -5.29
C GLU A 128 -7.02 0.94 -5.28
N ALA A 129 -7.88 0.10 -5.86
CA ALA A 129 -9.33 0.29 -5.79
C ALA A 129 -9.85 0.17 -4.35
N VAL A 130 -9.40 -0.85 -3.60
CA VAL A 130 -9.75 -1.04 -2.19
C VAL A 130 -9.25 0.14 -1.34
N LEU A 131 -8.00 0.59 -1.52
CA LEU A 131 -7.46 1.75 -0.80
C LEU A 131 -8.31 3.00 -1.04
N LYS A 132 -8.73 3.23 -2.30
CA LYS A 132 -9.59 4.36 -2.64
C LYS A 132 -10.94 4.28 -1.94
N GLU A 133 -11.63 3.15 -2.04
CA GLU A 133 -12.94 2.94 -1.41
C GLU A 133 -12.86 3.11 0.12
N GLN A 134 -11.88 2.47 0.75
CA GLN A 134 -11.68 2.55 2.20
C GLN A 134 -11.26 3.95 2.62
N GLY A 135 -10.48 4.66 1.80
CA GLY A 135 -10.11 6.07 2.03
C GLY A 135 -11.33 6.99 2.05
N GLU A 136 -12.26 6.80 1.11
CA GLU A 136 -13.52 7.56 1.09
C GLU A 136 -14.39 7.28 2.31
N LEU A 137 -14.45 6.02 2.77
CA LEU A 137 -15.19 5.64 3.99
C LEU A 137 -14.56 6.27 5.25
N VAL A 138 -13.25 6.12 5.43
CA VAL A 138 -12.54 6.69 6.57
C VAL A 138 -12.66 8.22 6.60
N GLN A 139 -12.61 8.88 5.43
CA GLN A 139 -12.80 10.32 5.36
C GLN A 139 -14.21 10.75 5.79
N LYS A 140 -15.25 9.99 5.40
CA LYS A 140 -16.63 10.23 5.87
C LYS A 140 -16.72 10.04 7.39
N ASP A 141 -16.13 8.98 7.93
CA ASP A 141 -16.16 8.70 9.37
C ASP A 141 -15.44 9.80 10.17
N ILE A 142 -14.26 10.24 9.71
CA ILE A 142 -13.52 11.36 10.33
C ILE A 142 -14.39 12.61 10.37
N LYS A 143 -15.08 12.94 9.27
CA LYS A 143 -15.99 14.09 9.22
C LYS A 143 -17.14 13.95 10.22
N VAL A 144 -17.75 12.77 10.32
CA VAL A 144 -18.79 12.49 11.33
C VAL A 144 -18.23 12.70 12.75
N TRP A 145 -17.00 12.28 13.01
CA TRP A 145 -16.34 12.49 14.30
C TRP A 145 -15.99 13.96 14.56
N ASP A 146 -15.62 14.74 13.53
CA ASP A 146 -15.40 16.19 13.62
C ASP A 146 -16.70 16.94 13.93
N ASP A 147 -17.77 16.66 13.19
CA ASP A 147 -19.08 17.28 13.39
C ASP A 147 -19.63 16.96 14.79
N ARG A 148 -19.44 15.72 15.25
CA ARG A 148 -19.80 15.30 16.60
C ARG A 148 -18.99 16.03 17.67
N ALA A 149 -17.68 16.16 17.50
CA ALA A 149 -16.82 16.89 18.43
C ALA A 149 -17.28 18.35 18.56
N ALA A 150 -17.48 19.04 17.43
CA ALA A 150 -17.95 20.43 17.40
C ALA A 150 -19.33 20.57 18.10
N GLY A 151 -20.25 19.63 17.87
CA GLY A 151 -21.54 19.60 18.53
C GLY A 151 -21.46 19.42 20.05
N ILE A 152 -20.56 18.56 20.53
CA ILE A 152 -20.33 18.37 21.97
C ILE A 152 -19.70 19.62 22.57
N GLU A 153 -18.68 20.20 21.91
CA GLU A 153 -18.01 21.43 22.38
C GLU A 153 -18.99 22.59 22.54
N ALA A 154 -19.91 22.77 21.58
CA ALA A 154 -20.96 23.79 21.67
C ALA A 154 -21.89 23.56 22.87
N ARG A 155 -22.40 22.33 23.06
CA ARG A 155 -23.28 21.98 24.20
C ARG A 155 -22.56 22.12 25.54
N LEU A 156 -21.28 21.77 25.57
CA LEU A 156 -20.44 21.83 26.76
C LEU A 156 -20.23 23.30 27.19
N LYS A 157 -20.06 24.21 26.22
CA LYS A 157 -20.05 25.66 26.48
C LYS A 157 -21.37 26.13 27.11
N ASP A 158 -22.51 25.72 26.56
CA ASP A 158 -23.82 26.11 27.07
C ASP A 158 -24.07 25.58 28.49
N ILE A 159 -23.76 24.30 28.75
CA ILE A 159 -23.93 23.69 30.08
C ILE A 159 -23.01 24.35 31.11
N ARG A 160 -21.78 24.72 30.74
CA ARG A 160 -20.88 25.47 31.63
C ARG A 160 -21.46 26.83 32.04
N VAL A 161 -22.13 27.53 31.11
CA VAL A 161 -22.83 28.79 31.42
C VAL A 161 -24.00 28.55 32.37
N LEU A 162 -24.84 27.53 32.11
CA LEU A 162 -25.95 27.16 32.98
C LEU A 162 -25.48 26.78 34.38
N ARG A 163 -24.41 25.99 34.49
CA ARG A 163 -23.78 25.59 35.75
C ARG A 163 -23.31 26.79 36.56
N GLN A 164 -22.68 27.78 35.92
CA GLN A 164 -22.27 29.03 36.58
C GLN A 164 -23.47 29.86 37.07
N ALA A 165 -24.57 29.87 36.32
CA ALA A 165 -25.78 30.57 36.73
C ALA A 165 -26.47 29.88 37.91
N SER A 166 -26.52 28.54 37.95
CA SER A 166 -27.12 27.75 39.04
C SER A 166 -26.32 27.79 40.34
N ALA A 167 -25.02 28.12 40.27
CA ALA A 167 -24.15 28.26 41.43
C ALA A 167 -24.23 29.65 42.13
N LYS A 168 -25.03 30.58 41.57
CA LYS A 168 -25.32 31.90 42.18
C LYS A 168 -26.61 31.87 43.00
#